data_AF-A0A2T7NND6-F1
#
_entry.id   AF-A0A2T7NND6-F1
#
_cell.length_a   1.000
_cell.length_b   1.000
_cell.length_c   1.000
_cell.angle_alpha   90.00
_cell.angle_beta   90.00
_cell.angle_gamma   90.00
#
_symmetry.space_group_name_H-M   'P 1'
#
loop_
_entity.id
_entity.type
_entity.pdbx_description
1 polymer ?
#
loop_
_entity_poly.entity_id
_entity_poly.type
_entity_poly.pdbx_seq_one_letter_code
_entity_poly.pdbx_strand_id
1 'polypeptide(L)'
;MRCVQALPEEISQLQELQTLLLFINDLPKLPEALCQLTELRCLWVGKNRLRALPRHFGQLVNLDWGHRYTSSALDDNPLIHPPLEICRMGPQAIDRYMTSLHGGDTADRHKDDSRSRTNSRKDGKAEMIRDNGT
;
A
#
# COMPACT_ATOMS: atom_id res chain seq x y z
N MET A 1 -15.98 -31.08 12.95
CA MET A 1 -16.01 -29.98 11.97
C MET A 1 -14.58 -29.57 11.68
N ARG A 2 -14.15 -29.50 10.41
CA ARG A 2 -12.79 -29.08 10.03
C ARG A 2 -12.80 -27.55 9.83
N CYS A 3 -12.39 -26.79 10.84
CA CYS A 3 -12.15 -25.36 10.69
C CYS A 3 -10.73 -25.13 10.14
N VAL A 4 -10.58 -24.19 9.21
CA VAL A 4 -9.25 -23.78 8.71
C VAL A 4 -8.63 -22.85 9.76
N GLN A 5 -7.49 -23.26 10.32
CA GLN A 5 -6.79 -22.52 11.38
C GLN A 5 -5.69 -21.60 10.84
N ALA A 6 -5.14 -21.92 9.66
CA ALA A 6 -4.15 -21.11 8.98
C ALA A 6 -4.23 -21.33 7.48
N LEU A 7 -3.90 -20.30 6.71
CA LEU A 7 -3.72 -20.40 5.27
C LEU A 7 -2.21 -20.54 4.98
N PRO A 8 -1.78 -21.51 4.16
CA PRO A 8 -0.38 -21.69 3.76
C PRO A 8 0.16 -20.48 3.00
N GLU A 9 1.47 -20.23 3.08
CA GLU A 9 2.12 -19.16 2.30
C GLU A 9 2.14 -19.51 0.81
N GLU A 10 2.06 -20.79 0.48
CA GLU A 10 2.00 -21.32 -0.89
C GLU A 10 0.73 -20.91 -1.64
N ILE A 11 -0.25 -20.26 -0.97
CA ILE A 11 -1.43 -19.68 -1.62
C ILE A 11 -1.03 -18.70 -2.74
N SER A 12 0.13 -18.02 -2.63
CA SER A 12 0.62 -17.11 -3.67
C SER A 12 0.97 -17.79 -4.98
N GLN A 13 1.15 -19.11 -5.00
CA GLN A 13 1.39 -19.85 -6.25
C GLN A 13 0.15 -19.88 -7.15
N LEU A 14 -1.04 -19.63 -6.59
CA LEU A 14 -2.29 -19.60 -7.33
C LEU A 14 -2.50 -18.23 -8.00
N GLN A 15 -1.59 -17.83 -8.87
CA GLN A 15 -1.57 -16.51 -9.52
C GLN A 15 -2.85 -16.18 -10.32
N GLU A 16 -3.55 -17.21 -10.80
CA GLU A 16 -4.81 -17.08 -11.55
C GLU A 16 -6.07 -17.16 -10.64
N LEU A 17 -5.89 -17.21 -9.32
CA LEU A 17 -7.01 -17.34 -8.39
C LEU A 17 -7.84 -16.05 -8.37
N GLN A 18 -9.07 -16.15 -8.86
CA GLN A 18 -10.01 -15.02 -8.90
C GLN A 18 -10.94 -14.99 -7.69
N THR A 19 -11.24 -16.15 -7.09
CA THR A 19 -12.21 -16.25 -5.99
C THR A 19 -11.67 -17.12 -4.87
N LEU A 20 -11.65 -16.58 -3.64
CA LEU A 20 -11.24 -17.27 -2.42
C LEU A 20 -12.32 -17.13 -1.35
N LEU A 21 -12.92 -18.26 -0.97
CA LEU A 21 -14.00 -18.34 0.02
C LEU A 21 -13.51 -19.03 1.30
N LEU A 22 -13.47 -18.28 2.39
CA LEU A 22 -12.97 -18.68 3.72
C LEU A 22 -13.93 -18.21 4.84
N PHE A 23 -15.21 -18.00 4.53
CA PHE A 23 -16.24 -17.57 5.48
C PHE A 23 -16.47 -18.62 6.59
N ILE A 24 -16.69 -18.16 7.83
CA ILE A 24 -16.91 -19.02 9.01
C ILE A 24 -15.74 -19.98 9.24
N ASN A 25 -14.56 -19.41 9.47
CA ASN A 25 -13.39 -20.16 9.93
C ASN A 25 -12.84 -19.54 11.22
N ASP A 26 -11.83 -20.16 11.84
CA ASP A 26 -11.19 -19.61 13.04
C ASP A 26 -9.84 -18.97 12.70
N LEU A 27 -9.70 -18.37 11.51
CA LEU A 27 -8.43 -17.80 11.04
C LEU A 27 -8.02 -16.61 11.92
N PRO A 28 -6.86 -16.65 12.61
CA PRO A 28 -6.38 -15.55 13.43
C PRO A 28 -5.67 -14.47 12.61
N LYS A 29 -5.10 -14.84 11.45
CA LYS A 29 -4.37 -13.96 10.53
C LYS A 29 -4.45 -14.48 9.10
N LEU A 30 -4.27 -13.59 8.13
CA LEU A 30 -4.00 -13.94 6.73
C LEU A 30 -2.49 -13.86 6.45
N PRO A 31 -1.94 -14.72 5.58
CA PRO A 31 -0.53 -14.65 5.21
C PRO A 31 -0.27 -13.45 4.30
N GLU A 32 0.93 -12.88 4.38
CA GLU A 32 1.36 -11.78 3.49
C GLU A 32 1.39 -12.22 2.02
N ALA A 33 1.61 -13.51 1.77
CA ALA A 33 1.55 -14.13 0.45
C ALA A 33 0.20 -13.93 -0.27
N LEU A 34 -0.90 -13.74 0.47
CA LEU A 34 -2.21 -13.45 -0.14
C LEU A 34 -2.22 -12.12 -0.90
N CYS A 35 -1.36 -11.16 -0.53
CA CYS A 35 -1.20 -9.90 -1.24
C CYS A 35 -0.55 -10.04 -2.62
N GLN A 36 0.04 -11.20 -2.93
CA GLN A 36 0.63 -11.48 -4.24
C GLN A 36 -0.40 -11.92 -5.28
N LEU A 37 -1.65 -12.18 -4.85
CA LEU A 37 -2.74 -12.63 -5.73
C LEU A 37 -3.39 -11.45 -6.45
N THR A 38 -2.69 -10.87 -7.43
CA THR A 38 -3.16 -9.67 -8.13
C THR A 38 -4.43 -9.89 -8.94
N GLU A 39 -4.72 -11.12 -9.37
CA GLU A 39 -5.94 -11.47 -10.11
C GLU A 39 -7.15 -11.77 -9.21
N LEU A 40 -6.99 -11.69 -7.89
CA LEU A 40 -8.07 -11.97 -6.94
C LEU A 40 -9.14 -10.88 -7.03
N ARG A 41 -10.36 -11.29 -7.35
CA ARG A 41 -11.54 -10.43 -7.51
C ARG A 41 -12.53 -10.60 -6.36
N CYS A 42 -12.64 -11.80 -5.81
CA CYS A 42 -13.59 -12.10 -4.75
C CYS A 42 -12.86 -12.74 -3.57
N LEU A 43 -12.87 -12.09 -2.42
CA LEU A 43 -12.32 -12.64 -1.17
C LEU A 43 -13.41 -12.62 -0.11
N TRP A 44 -13.68 -13.75 0.53
CA TRP A 44 -14.69 -13.84 1.60
C TRP A 44 -14.04 -14.46 2.84
N VAL A 45 -13.65 -13.64 3.82
CA VAL A 45 -13.06 -14.06 5.10
C VAL A 45 -13.90 -13.60 6.30
N GLY A 46 -15.19 -13.33 6.11
CA GLY A 46 -16.10 -12.92 7.17
C GLY A 46 -16.31 -14.02 8.22
N LYS A 47 -16.75 -13.65 9.43
CA LYS A 47 -16.90 -14.58 10.57
C LYS A 47 -15.63 -15.38 10.84
N ASN A 48 -14.50 -14.67 10.93
CA ASN A 48 -13.21 -15.23 11.33
C ASN A 48 -12.71 -14.54 12.62
N ARG A 49 -11.47 -14.85 13.04
CA ARG A 49 -10.81 -14.22 14.21
C ARG A 49 -9.70 -13.27 13.79
N LEU A 50 -9.80 -12.68 12.60
CA LEU A 50 -8.79 -11.78 12.05
C LEU A 50 -8.74 -10.50 12.90
N ARG A 51 -7.58 -10.26 13.52
CA ARG A 51 -7.33 -9.01 14.26
C ARG A 51 -6.64 -7.95 13.41
N ALA A 52 -5.92 -8.38 12.38
CA ALA A 52 -5.24 -7.49 11.47
C ALA A 52 -5.22 -8.04 10.05
N LEU A 53 -5.11 -7.14 9.08
CA LEU A 53 -4.82 -7.46 7.68
C LEU A 53 -3.32 -7.40 7.41
N PRO A 54 -2.82 -8.12 6.40
CA PRO A 54 -1.43 -8.03 5.96
C PRO A 54 -1.07 -6.61 5.50
N ARG A 55 0.21 -6.24 5.59
CA ARG A 55 0.66 -4.85 5.35
C ARG A 55 0.31 -4.37 3.93
N HIS A 56 0.44 -5.26 2.96
CA HIS A 56 0.22 -4.96 1.55
C HIS A 56 -1.20 -5.32 1.07
N PHE A 57 -2.17 -5.50 1.98
CA PHE A 57 -3.53 -5.87 1.60
C PHE A 57 -4.20 -4.84 0.68
N GLY A 58 -3.81 -3.57 0.79
CA GLY A 58 -4.27 -2.50 -0.11
C GLY A 58 -3.82 -2.65 -1.57
N GLN A 59 -2.82 -3.49 -1.86
CA GLN A 59 -2.35 -3.77 -3.23
C GLN A 59 -3.31 -4.65 -4.03
N LEU A 60 -4.28 -5.28 -3.37
CA LEU A 60 -5.33 -6.09 -4.01
C LEU A 60 -6.40 -5.19 -4.62
N VAL A 61 -5.99 -4.39 -5.62
CA VAL A 61 -6.81 -3.37 -6.29
C VAL A 61 -7.93 -3.96 -7.14
N ASN A 62 -7.78 -5.22 -7.56
CA ASN A 62 -8.75 -5.95 -8.37
C ASN A 62 -9.84 -6.63 -7.54
N LEU A 63 -9.72 -6.65 -6.21
CA LEU A 63 -10.79 -7.13 -5.35
C LEU A 63 -12.03 -6.28 -5.55
N ASP A 64 -13.18 -6.95 -5.64
CA ASP A 64 -14.48 -6.31 -5.64
C ASP A 64 -14.84 -5.96 -4.20
N TRP A 65 -14.88 -4.64 -3.94
CA TRP A 65 -15.26 -4.07 -2.65
C TRP A 65 -16.77 -3.82 -2.53
N GLY A 66 -17.56 -4.17 -3.56
CA GLY A 66 -19.01 -4.33 -3.55
C GLY A 66 -19.82 -3.23 -2.83
N HIS A 67 -20.26 -2.21 -3.56
CA HIS A 67 -21.05 -1.08 -3.02
C HIS A 67 -22.50 -1.41 -2.57
N ARG A 68 -22.99 -2.66 -2.75
CA ARG A 68 -24.43 -2.99 -2.59
C ARG A 68 -24.82 -3.82 -1.39
N TYR A 69 -23.86 -4.43 -0.71
CA TYR A 69 -24.10 -5.13 0.54
C TYR A 69 -22.84 -4.96 1.37
N THR A 70 -22.97 -4.80 2.68
CA THR A 70 -21.90 -5.08 3.65
C THR A 70 -21.37 -6.50 3.40
N SER A 71 -20.46 -6.59 2.45
CA SER A 71 -19.90 -7.80 1.83
C SER A 71 -18.43 -7.57 1.50
N SER A 72 -17.80 -6.56 2.11
CA SER A 72 -16.36 -6.51 2.24
C SER A 72 -15.98 -7.55 3.28
N ALA A 73 -16.06 -8.82 2.87
CA ALA A 73 -15.14 -9.92 3.17
C ALA A 73 -14.67 -10.17 4.61
N LEU A 74 -15.00 -9.34 5.59
CA LEU A 74 -14.24 -9.11 6.81
C LEU A 74 -15.18 -8.79 7.97
N ASP A 75 -16.47 -8.57 7.71
CA ASP A 75 -17.49 -8.43 8.75
C ASP A 75 -17.46 -9.64 9.71
N ASP A 76 -17.86 -9.42 10.95
CA ASP A 76 -17.74 -10.40 12.05
C ASP A 76 -16.30 -10.89 12.32
N ASN A 77 -15.29 -10.05 12.03
CA ASN A 77 -13.92 -10.22 12.54
C ASN A 77 -13.60 -9.16 13.60
N PRO A 78 -12.82 -9.50 14.64
CA PRO A 78 -12.34 -8.54 15.64
C PRO A 78 -11.17 -7.69 15.09
N LEU A 79 -11.33 -7.08 13.91
CA LEU A 79 -10.30 -6.28 13.25
C LEU A 79 -10.00 -5.02 14.05
N ILE A 80 -8.72 -4.84 14.36
CA ILE A 80 -8.18 -3.66 15.04
C ILE A 80 -7.39 -2.81 14.03
N HIS A 81 -6.64 -3.46 13.12
CA HIS A 81 -5.77 -2.77 12.14
C HIS A 81 -5.86 -3.41 10.74
N PRO A 82 -6.42 -2.73 9.73
CA PRO A 82 -7.13 -1.45 9.78
C PRO A 82 -8.48 -1.61 10.50
N PRO A 83 -9.02 -0.55 11.12
CA PRO A 83 -10.36 -0.57 11.66
C PRO A 83 -11.38 -0.80 10.54
N LEU A 84 -12.48 -1.46 10.88
CA LEU A 84 -13.52 -1.86 9.91
C LEU A 84 -14.03 -0.69 9.06
N GLU A 85 -14.07 0.51 9.63
CA GLU A 85 -14.45 1.74 8.91
C GLU A 85 -13.54 2.04 7.72
N ILE A 86 -12.22 1.89 7.89
CA ILE A 86 -11.25 2.07 6.81
C ILE A 86 -11.40 0.94 5.78
N CYS A 87 -11.63 -0.29 6.23
CA CYS A 87 -11.87 -1.40 5.31
C CYS A 87 -13.11 -1.17 4.43
N ARG A 88 -14.15 -0.53 4.97
CA ARG A 88 -15.37 -0.18 4.21
C ARG A 88 -15.14 0.90 3.15
N MET A 89 -14.09 1.71 3.28
CA MET A 89 -13.74 2.75 2.32
C MET A 89 -13.00 2.20 1.08
N GLY A 90 -12.62 0.91 1.10
CA GLY A 90 -12.00 0.25 -0.04
C GLY A 90 -10.47 0.15 0.05
N PRO A 91 -9.83 -0.38 -1.01
CA PRO A 91 -8.42 -0.79 -0.99
C PRO A 91 -7.49 0.42 -0.91
N GLN A 92 -7.85 1.54 -1.52
CA GLN A 92 -7.02 2.77 -1.47
C GLN A 92 -6.97 3.35 -0.05
N ALA A 93 -8.07 3.28 0.70
CA ALA A 93 -8.11 3.75 2.08
C ALA A 93 -7.28 2.85 2.99
N ILE A 94 -7.35 1.54 2.79
CA ILE A 94 -6.51 0.56 3.50
C ILE A 94 -5.04 0.80 3.19
N ASP A 95 -4.68 0.92 1.90
CA ASP A 95 -3.30 1.17 1.49
C ASP A 95 -2.74 2.45 2.13
N ARG A 96 -3.53 3.53 2.12
CA ARG A 96 -3.16 4.79 2.78
C ARG A 96 -3.02 4.64 4.29
N TYR A 97 -3.92 3.92 4.95
CA TYR A 97 -3.84 3.68 6.39
C TYR A 97 -2.60 2.87 6.75
N MET A 98 -2.35 1.76 6.04
CA MET A 98 -1.19 0.91 6.23
C MET A 98 0.11 1.67 5.95
N THR A 99 0.15 2.46 4.87
CA THR A 99 1.32 3.30 4.54
C THR A 99 1.52 4.40 5.57
N SER A 100 0.46 5.04 6.08
CA SER A 100 0.56 6.05 7.14
C SER A 100 1.04 5.48 8.47
N LEU A 101 0.69 4.23 8.78
CA LEU A 101 1.09 3.58 10.02
C LEU A 101 2.59 3.22 10.03
N HIS A 102 3.15 2.91 8.85
CA HIS A 102 4.54 2.47 8.69
C HIS A 102 5.47 3.54 8.09
N GLY A 103 4.91 4.64 7.56
CA GLY A 103 5.63 5.73 6.88
C GLY A 103 6.50 6.61 7.79
N GLY A 104 6.67 6.23 9.06
CA GLY A 104 7.67 6.82 9.96
C GLY A 104 9.08 6.25 9.80
N ASP A 105 9.24 5.06 9.20
CA ASP A 105 10.52 4.34 9.20
C ASP A 105 11.29 4.37 7.86
N THR A 106 10.74 5.00 6.82
CA THR A 106 11.45 5.22 5.54
C THR A 106 11.57 6.70 5.17
N ALA A 107 11.73 7.57 6.17
CA ALA A 107 12.40 8.86 5.96
C ALA A 107 13.90 8.66 6.17
N ASP A 108 14.52 7.89 5.28
CA ASP A 108 15.97 7.86 5.13
C ASP A 108 16.41 9.28 4.76
N ARG A 109 16.94 9.97 5.77
CA ARG A 109 17.81 11.11 5.60
C ARG A 109 19.12 10.61 4.97
N HIS A 110 19.18 10.63 3.65
CA HIS A 110 20.45 10.78 2.92
C HIS A 110 20.36 12.07 2.10
N LYS A 111 20.93 13.14 2.69
CA LYS A 111 22.21 13.77 2.32
C LYS A 111 22.03 14.70 1.11
N ASP A 112 22.05 16.00 1.34
CA ASP A 112 23.27 16.84 1.34
C ASP A 112 24.14 16.71 0.09
N ASP A 113 24.56 17.89 -0.37
CA ASP A 113 25.57 18.20 -1.39
C ASP A 113 25.26 17.99 -2.87
N SER A 114 24.93 19.11 -3.54
CA SER A 114 25.61 19.55 -4.77
C SER A 114 25.23 21.00 -5.14
N ARG A 115 25.65 21.98 -4.34
CA ARG A 115 25.83 23.37 -4.82
C ARG A 115 27.32 23.67 -4.99
N SER A 116 27.99 22.85 -5.79
CA SER A 116 29.28 23.22 -6.38
C SER A 116 29.03 24.14 -7.58
N ARG A 117 28.69 25.41 -7.31
CA ARG A 117 28.90 26.47 -8.30
C ARG A 117 30.38 26.80 -8.30
N THR A 118 31.10 26.14 -9.21
CA THR A 118 32.48 26.44 -9.56
C THR A 118 32.61 27.92 -9.90
N ASN A 119 33.27 28.66 -9.02
CA ASN A 119 33.71 30.01 -9.28
C ASN A 119 35.05 29.91 -10.03
N SER A 120 34.99 29.95 -11.37
CA SER A 120 36.18 30.08 -12.23
C SER A 120 36.00 31.26 -13.15
N ARG A 121 36.56 32.39 -12.69
CA ARG A 121 37.32 33.39 -13.44
C ARG A 121 37.18 33.36 -14.96
N LYS A 122 36.61 34.43 -15.51
CA LYS A 122 37.22 35.13 -16.65
C LYS A 122 37.26 36.62 -16.38
N ASP A 123 38.49 37.08 -16.17
CA ASP A 123 38.92 38.47 -16.25
C ASP A 123 38.53 39.12 -17.59
N GLY A 124 38.21 40.41 -17.51
CA GLY A 124 38.67 41.43 -18.45
C GLY A 124 38.11 41.42 -19.88
N LYS A 125 37.09 42.26 -20.12
CA LYS A 125 37.22 43.29 -21.16
C LYS A 125 36.29 44.47 -20.91
N ALA A 126 36.93 45.63 -20.82
CA ALA A 126 36.34 46.96 -20.74
C ALA A 126 35.77 47.42 -22.10
N GLU A 127 35.16 48.61 -22.04
CA GLU A 127 34.81 49.53 -23.13
C GLU A 127 33.37 49.45 -23.67
N MET A 128 32.52 50.27 -23.06
CA MET A 128 31.54 51.09 -23.79
C MET A 128 31.47 52.46 -23.10
N ILE A 129 32.12 53.47 -23.68
CA ILE A 129 31.62 54.85 -23.63
C ILE A 129 31.59 55.36 -25.07
N ARG A 130 30.41 55.81 -25.48
CA ARG A 130 30.11 56.43 -26.76
C ARG A 130 30.32 57.96 -26.67
N ASP A 131 30.46 58.55 -27.85
CA ASP A 131 30.14 59.94 -28.20
C ASP A 131 31.05 61.08 -27.70
N ASN A 132 31.76 61.72 -28.63
CA ASN A 132 31.17 62.87 -29.34
C ASN A 132 31.95 63.20 -30.61
N GLY A 133 31.20 63.22 -31.73
CA GLY A 133 31.62 63.84 -32.97
C GLY A 133 31.57 65.37 -32.90
N THR A 134 32.24 65.93 -33.89
CA THR A 134 32.39 67.33 -34.30
C THR A 134 31.09 68.10 -34.43
#